data_AF-A0A432QT29-F1
#
_entry.id   AF-A0A432QT29-F1
#
_cell.length_a   1.000
_cell.length_b   1.000
_cell.length_c   1.000
_cell.angle_alpha   90.00
_cell.angle_beta   90.00
_cell.angle_gamma   90.00
#
_symmetry.space_group_name_H-M   'P 1'
#
loop_
_entity.id
_entity.type
_entity.pdbx_description
1 polymer ?
#
loop_
_entity_poly.entity_id
_entity_poly.type
_entity_poly.pdbx_seq_one_letter_code
_entity_poly.pdbx_strand_id
1 'polypeptide(L)'
;ETVEPGRFQFEIGIQSTNELTLAAIRRRIDPAAAHATVSRLAAAGNIHLHADLILGLPFEDKESYLRSFADAFAMGSQYIQMGLLKLLPDTAITAAAEEFGYIYCRKAPYSVLANKWLDAETLQSLYWFSECVEKFCNNRYFPSIWKYLRRINEDIALFFEQVLRISLQERLFQLAPTQQFLTSILMQVIEGREDEQLLRELLIFDWYRCGQKNLPPFLLTDKDEKRSLRDCLYRRLADDLPGLYTKKDRNRFFKQTIFHAFSGNALKEISGSGKKRGCLAFLLQREKNLARLQKSVLLSD
;
A
#
# COMPACT_ATOMS: atom_id res chain seq x y z
N GLU A 1 -20.69 10.44 0.40
CA GLU A 1 -19.33 10.94 0.10
C GLU A 1 -18.96 12.23 0.83
N THR A 2 -19.89 12.92 1.52
CA THR A 2 -19.64 14.21 2.19
C THR A 2 -19.32 14.10 3.69
N VAL A 3 -19.05 12.89 4.19
CA VAL A 3 -18.78 12.64 5.62
C VAL A 3 -17.33 13.01 5.96
N GLU A 4 -17.09 13.45 7.19
CA GLU A 4 -15.73 13.67 7.69
C GLU A 4 -14.88 12.39 7.63
N PRO A 5 -13.59 12.48 7.29
CA PRO A 5 -12.70 11.32 7.25
C PRO A 5 -12.60 10.59 8.57
N GLY A 6 -12.64 9.25 8.50
CA GLY A 6 -12.45 8.37 9.66
C GLY A 6 -13.71 8.12 10.49
N ARG A 7 -14.89 8.51 10.00
CA ARG A 7 -16.17 8.23 10.65
C ARG A 7 -16.72 6.84 10.35
N PHE A 8 -16.46 6.33 9.14
CA PHE A 8 -16.96 5.04 8.67
C PHE A 8 -15.82 4.16 8.16
N GLN A 9 -15.99 2.87 8.41
CA GLN A 9 -15.24 1.79 7.81
C GLN A 9 -16.23 0.86 7.14
N PHE A 10 -16.02 0.54 5.86
CA PHE A 10 -16.82 -0.44 5.14
C PHE A 10 -15.98 -1.68 4.85
N GLU A 11 -16.56 -2.83 5.15
CA GLU A 11 -16.02 -4.15 4.80
C GLU A 11 -16.77 -4.67 3.58
N ILE A 12 -16.01 -5.05 2.55
CA ILE A 12 -16.51 -5.46 1.26
C ILE A 12 -16.03 -6.89 1.04
N GLY A 13 -16.93 -7.83 1.33
CA GLY A 13 -16.66 -9.26 1.15
C GLY A 13 -16.62 -9.67 -0.32
N ILE A 14 -15.51 -9.44 -1.01
CA ILE A 14 -15.27 -9.91 -2.38
C ILE A 14 -15.12 -11.43 -2.38
N GLN A 15 -14.32 -11.94 -1.44
CA GLN A 15 -13.94 -13.32 -1.20
C GLN A 15 -13.08 -13.93 -2.30
N SER A 16 -13.48 -13.78 -3.56
CA SER A 16 -12.72 -14.16 -4.75
C SER A 16 -13.23 -13.34 -5.95
N THR A 17 -12.47 -13.31 -7.04
CA THR A 17 -12.94 -12.80 -8.34
C THR A 17 -13.18 -13.92 -9.35
N ASN A 18 -12.89 -15.17 -8.96
CA ASN A 18 -13.14 -16.35 -9.76
C ASN A 18 -14.64 -16.72 -9.73
N GLU A 19 -15.29 -16.70 -10.89
CA GLU A 19 -16.73 -16.97 -11.02
C GLU A 19 -17.14 -18.36 -10.51
N LEU A 20 -16.32 -19.39 -10.77
CA LEU A 20 -16.60 -20.76 -10.32
C LEU A 20 -16.54 -20.84 -8.79
N THR A 21 -15.53 -20.18 -8.20
CA THR A 21 -15.37 -20.08 -6.75
C THR A 21 -16.56 -19.36 -6.13
N LEU A 22 -16.94 -18.19 -6.65
CA LEU A 22 -18.08 -17.41 -6.18
C LEU A 22 -19.40 -18.18 -6.27
N ALA A 23 -19.62 -18.91 -7.37
CA ALA A 23 -20.79 -19.77 -7.53
C ALA A 23 -20.82 -20.91 -6.49
N ALA A 24 -19.68 -21.58 -6.28
CA ALA A 24 -19.55 -22.69 -5.32
C ALA A 24 -19.83 -22.26 -3.88
N ILE A 25 -19.39 -21.06 -3.48
CA ILE A 25 -19.68 -20.50 -2.15
C ILE A 25 -21.02 -19.74 -2.08
N ARG A 26 -21.82 -19.78 -3.16
CA ARG A 26 -23.12 -19.10 -3.28
C ARG A 26 -23.03 -17.57 -3.06
N ARG A 27 -21.90 -16.97 -3.44
CA ARG A 27 -21.68 -15.52 -3.38
C ARG A 27 -22.12 -14.89 -4.70
N ARG A 28 -23.27 -14.20 -4.68
CA ARG A 28 -23.76 -13.44 -5.84
C ARG A 28 -23.18 -12.04 -5.81
N ILE A 29 -22.09 -11.84 -6.52
CA ILE A 29 -21.47 -10.53 -6.75
C ILE A 29 -21.06 -10.42 -8.21
N ASP A 30 -21.23 -9.23 -8.78
CA ASP A 30 -20.65 -8.87 -10.08
C ASP A 30 -19.29 -8.19 -9.80
N PRO A 31 -18.16 -8.83 -10.13
CA PRO A 31 -16.83 -8.26 -9.87
C PRO A 31 -16.62 -6.89 -10.51
N ALA A 32 -17.17 -6.66 -11.70
CA ALA A 32 -17.03 -5.38 -12.39
C ALA A 32 -17.81 -4.27 -11.70
N ALA A 33 -19.05 -4.55 -11.27
CA ALA A 33 -19.85 -3.61 -10.49
C ALA A 33 -19.24 -3.33 -9.11
N ALA A 34 -18.67 -4.36 -8.47
CA ALA A 34 -17.94 -4.22 -7.21
C ALA A 34 -16.72 -3.31 -7.39
N HIS A 35 -15.90 -3.57 -8.42
CA HIS A 35 -14.74 -2.75 -8.75
C HIS A 35 -15.12 -1.28 -8.96
N ALA A 36 -16.10 -0.99 -9.82
CA ALA A 36 -16.56 0.37 -10.08
C ALA A 36 -17.04 1.08 -8.79
N THR A 37 -17.74 0.36 -7.92
CA THR A 37 -18.25 0.91 -6.66
C THR A 37 -17.12 1.19 -5.67
N VAL A 38 -16.21 0.23 -5.48
CA VAL A 38 -15.09 0.35 -4.55
C VAL A 38 -14.15 1.47 -5.00
N SER A 39 -13.79 1.52 -6.28
CA SER A 39 -12.89 2.56 -6.82
C SER A 39 -13.49 3.96 -6.68
N ARG A 40 -14.80 4.12 -6.91
CA ARG A 40 -15.49 5.39 -6.69
C ARG A 40 -15.46 5.82 -5.22
N LEU A 41 -15.73 4.90 -4.29
CA LEU A 41 -15.68 5.18 -2.86
C LEU A 41 -14.24 5.46 -2.38
N ALA A 42 -13.25 4.74 -2.90
CA ALA A 42 -11.85 4.94 -2.58
C ALA A 42 -11.36 6.32 -3.03
N ALA A 43 -11.80 6.77 -4.21
CA ALA A 43 -11.47 8.09 -4.75
C ALA A 43 -12.01 9.24 -3.88
N ALA A 44 -13.08 9.04 -3.12
CA ALA A 44 -13.60 10.04 -2.18
C ALA A 44 -12.65 10.28 -0.98
N GLY A 45 -11.80 9.30 -0.64
CA GLY A 45 -10.68 9.47 0.31
C GLY A 45 -11.08 9.73 1.77
N ASN A 46 -12.35 9.52 2.14
CA ASN A 46 -12.90 9.81 3.46
C ASN A 46 -13.53 8.62 4.20
N ILE A 47 -13.74 7.49 3.53
CA ILE A 47 -14.24 6.24 4.12
C ILE A 47 -13.14 5.19 4.02
N HIS A 48 -12.87 4.49 5.12
CA HIS A 48 -11.89 3.42 5.11
C HIS A 48 -12.52 2.15 4.52
N LEU A 49 -11.99 1.66 3.41
CA LEU A 49 -12.49 0.47 2.72
C LEU A 49 -11.58 -0.72 3.00
N HIS A 50 -12.20 -1.83 3.40
CA HIS A 50 -11.58 -3.14 3.59
C HIS A 50 -12.15 -4.07 2.53
N ALA A 51 -11.28 -4.63 1.69
CA ALA A 51 -11.64 -5.66 0.72
C ALA A 51 -11.18 -7.01 1.24
N ASP A 52 -12.12 -7.95 1.40
CA ASP A 52 -11.81 -9.28 1.93
C ASP A 52 -11.66 -10.29 0.79
N LEU A 53 -10.58 -11.07 0.84
CA LEU A 53 -10.32 -12.26 0.04
C LEU A 53 -10.13 -13.46 0.96
N ILE A 54 -10.50 -14.65 0.49
CA ILE A 54 -10.35 -15.89 1.25
C ILE A 54 -9.48 -16.87 0.47
N LEU A 55 -8.33 -17.21 1.02
CA LEU A 55 -7.44 -18.26 0.51
C LEU A 55 -7.99 -19.65 0.83
N GLY A 56 -8.02 -20.53 -0.16
CA GLY A 56 -8.38 -21.95 0.01
C GLY A 56 -9.83 -22.25 -0.31
N LEU A 57 -10.54 -21.34 -0.97
CA LEU A 57 -11.88 -21.59 -1.50
C LEU A 57 -11.85 -22.66 -2.62
N PRO A 58 -12.99 -23.31 -2.90
CA PRO A 58 -13.05 -24.29 -3.98
C PRO A 58 -12.91 -23.63 -5.36
N PHE A 59 -12.43 -24.39 -6.34
CA PHE A 59 -12.17 -23.94 -7.72
C PHE A 59 -11.10 -22.85 -7.87
N GLU A 60 -10.31 -22.63 -6.83
CA GLU A 60 -9.28 -21.60 -6.79
C GLU A 60 -7.89 -22.23 -6.70
N ASP A 61 -7.14 -22.13 -7.80
CA ASP A 61 -5.72 -22.45 -7.89
C ASP A 61 -4.84 -21.22 -7.57
N LYS A 62 -3.51 -21.40 -7.63
CA LYS A 62 -2.55 -20.32 -7.34
C LYS A 62 -2.81 -19.11 -8.24
N GLU A 63 -2.95 -19.34 -9.53
CA GLU A 63 -3.07 -18.31 -10.54
C GLU A 63 -4.37 -17.52 -10.37
N SER A 64 -5.49 -18.17 -10.10
CA SER A 64 -6.78 -17.51 -9.84
C SER A 64 -6.82 -16.75 -8.51
N TYR A 65 -6.13 -17.24 -7.48
CA TYR A 65 -5.99 -16.50 -6.23
C TYR A 65 -5.15 -15.22 -6.42
N LEU A 66 -4.03 -15.32 -7.13
CA LEU A 66 -3.18 -14.16 -7.45
C LEU A 66 -3.90 -13.14 -8.34
N ARG A 67 -4.73 -13.59 -9.30
CA ARG A 67 -5.63 -12.70 -10.05
C ARG A 67 -6.62 -11.97 -9.14
N SER A 68 -7.24 -12.68 -8.20
CA SER A 68 -8.15 -12.06 -7.23
C SER A 68 -7.47 -11.01 -6.36
N PHE A 69 -6.21 -11.25 -5.96
CA PHE A 69 -5.40 -10.23 -5.30
C PHE A 69 -5.14 -9.02 -6.20
N ALA A 70 -4.74 -9.23 -7.46
CA ALA A 70 -4.47 -8.14 -8.39
C ALA A 70 -5.73 -7.28 -8.63
N ASP A 71 -6.89 -7.92 -8.80
CA ASP A 71 -8.17 -7.23 -8.96
C ASP A 71 -8.54 -6.41 -7.71
N ALA A 72 -8.40 -7.00 -6.52
CA ALA A 72 -8.65 -6.30 -5.25
C ALA A 72 -7.68 -5.11 -5.06
N PHE A 73 -6.41 -5.28 -5.41
CA PHE A 73 -5.43 -4.19 -5.38
C PHE A 73 -5.79 -3.07 -6.33
N ALA A 74 -6.24 -3.39 -7.55
CA ALA A 74 -6.67 -2.40 -8.54
C ALA A 74 -7.89 -1.58 -8.09
N MET A 75 -8.77 -2.15 -7.25
CA MET A 75 -9.92 -1.42 -6.68
C MET A 75 -9.48 -0.22 -5.81
N GLY A 76 -8.28 -0.26 -5.24
CA GLY A 76 -7.71 0.84 -4.45
C GLY A 76 -8.27 0.96 -3.02
N SER A 77 -8.76 -0.15 -2.45
CA SER A 77 -9.14 -0.18 -1.03
C SER A 77 -7.95 0.17 -0.12
N GLN A 78 -8.23 0.74 1.06
CA GLN A 78 -7.17 1.09 2.02
C GLN A 78 -6.61 -0.13 2.74
N TYR A 79 -7.37 -1.21 2.77
CA TYR A 79 -6.99 -2.47 3.38
C TYR A 79 -7.46 -3.63 2.51
N ILE A 80 -6.59 -4.63 2.35
CA ILE A 80 -6.88 -5.87 1.65
C ILE A 80 -6.65 -7.00 2.65
N GLN A 81 -7.73 -7.61 3.13
CA GLN A 81 -7.65 -8.73 4.05
C GLN A 81 -7.58 -10.03 3.25
N MET A 82 -6.52 -10.81 3.43
CA MET A 82 -6.31 -12.08 2.74
C MET A 82 -6.34 -13.22 3.77
N GLY A 83 -7.55 -13.66 4.11
CA GLY A 83 -7.78 -14.61 5.20
C GLY A 83 -7.70 -16.07 4.75
N LEU A 84 -7.10 -16.95 5.56
CA LEU A 84 -7.15 -18.39 5.32
C LEU A 84 -8.54 -18.94 5.63
N LEU A 85 -9.10 -19.76 4.72
CA LEU A 85 -10.38 -20.42 4.92
C LEU A 85 -10.39 -21.29 6.19
N LYS A 86 -11.50 -21.18 6.93
CA LYS A 86 -11.80 -22.00 8.11
C LYS A 86 -13.05 -22.84 7.85
N LEU A 87 -12.94 -24.16 7.93
CA LEU A 87 -14.08 -25.08 7.77
C LEU A 87 -14.82 -25.19 9.09
N LEU A 88 -15.69 -24.22 9.35
CA LEU A 88 -16.50 -24.22 10.58
C LEU A 88 -17.48 -25.40 10.58
N PRO A 89 -17.74 -26.03 11.75
CA PRO A 89 -18.75 -27.07 11.87
C PRO A 89 -20.11 -26.63 11.32
N ASP A 90 -20.86 -27.57 10.77
CA ASP A 90 -22.24 -27.38 10.31
C ASP A 90 -22.44 -26.33 9.19
N THR A 91 -21.38 -26.02 8.44
CA THR A 91 -21.45 -25.15 7.25
C THR A 91 -21.52 -25.94 5.95
N ALA A 92 -22.04 -25.31 4.89
CA ALA A 92 -22.14 -25.93 3.56
C ALA A 92 -20.78 -26.36 2.99
N ILE A 93 -19.71 -25.60 3.26
CA ILE A 93 -18.37 -25.93 2.79
C ILE A 93 -17.80 -27.16 3.52
N THR A 94 -18.08 -27.30 4.81
CA THR A 94 -17.71 -28.48 5.60
C THR A 94 -18.50 -29.71 5.18
N ALA A 95 -19.79 -29.56 4.81
CA ALA A 95 -20.59 -30.64 4.26
C ALA A 95 -20.05 -31.15 2.91
N ALA A 96 -19.47 -30.26 2.10
CA ALA A 96 -18.81 -30.61 0.84
C ALA A 96 -17.29 -30.90 0.99
N ALA A 97 -16.80 -31.10 2.22
CA ALA A 97 -15.36 -31.23 2.47
C ALA A 97 -14.72 -32.40 1.72
N GLU A 98 -15.38 -33.56 1.72
CA GLU A 98 -14.93 -34.75 1.00
C GLU A 98 -14.99 -34.54 -0.52
N GLU A 99 -16.08 -33.97 -1.02
CA GLU A 99 -16.24 -33.65 -2.44
C GLU A 99 -15.14 -32.71 -2.94
N PHE A 100 -14.75 -31.70 -2.16
CA PHE A 100 -13.71 -30.74 -2.51
C PHE A 100 -12.31 -31.17 -2.07
N GLY A 101 -12.15 -32.37 -1.49
CA GLY A 101 -10.88 -32.94 -1.08
C GLY A 101 -10.18 -32.15 0.02
N TYR A 102 -10.92 -31.49 0.91
CA TYR A 102 -10.36 -30.66 1.97
C TYR A 102 -9.63 -31.49 3.04
N ILE A 103 -8.39 -31.11 3.30
CA ILE A 103 -7.64 -31.47 4.50
C ILE A 103 -7.65 -30.24 5.41
N TYR A 104 -8.13 -30.38 6.64
CA TYR A 104 -8.32 -29.25 7.56
C TYR A 104 -8.23 -29.67 9.03
N CYS A 105 -7.98 -28.70 9.91
CA CYS A 105 -7.96 -28.92 11.34
C CYS A 105 -9.37 -29.12 11.90
N ARG A 106 -9.63 -30.22 12.62
CA ARG A 106 -10.93 -30.45 13.30
C ARG A 106 -11.15 -29.65 14.57
N LYS A 107 -10.12 -28.96 15.07
CA LYS A 107 -10.18 -28.08 16.23
C LYS A 107 -10.01 -26.64 15.77
N ALA A 108 -10.57 -25.70 16.53
CA ALA A 108 -10.36 -24.28 16.30
C ALA A 108 -8.85 -23.98 16.19
N PRO A 109 -8.43 -23.16 15.19
CA PRO A 109 -9.25 -22.28 14.36
C PRO A 109 -9.83 -22.90 13.06
N TYR A 110 -9.83 -24.23 12.89
CA TYR A 110 -10.40 -24.94 11.73
C TYR A 110 -9.76 -24.65 10.37
N SER A 111 -8.48 -24.28 10.37
CA SER A 111 -7.75 -23.91 9.15
C SER A 111 -7.70 -25.02 8.12
N VAL A 112 -7.88 -24.65 6.85
CA VAL A 112 -7.53 -25.49 5.70
C VAL A 112 -6.03 -25.74 5.66
N LEU A 113 -5.66 -26.94 5.25
CA LEU A 113 -4.28 -27.38 5.02
C LEU A 113 -4.04 -27.76 3.55
N ALA A 114 -5.07 -28.23 2.83
CA ALA A 114 -5.05 -28.48 1.39
C ALA A 114 -6.49 -28.70 0.85
N ASN A 115 -6.66 -28.65 -0.47
CA ASN A 115 -7.88 -29.07 -1.17
C ASN A 115 -7.52 -29.63 -2.57
N LYS A 116 -8.51 -29.88 -3.44
CA LYS A 116 -8.30 -30.38 -4.82
C LYS A 116 -7.47 -29.45 -5.73
N TRP A 117 -7.40 -28.16 -5.44
CA TRP A 117 -6.76 -27.13 -6.28
C TRP A 117 -5.45 -26.61 -5.70
N LEU A 118 -5.29 -26.69 -4.37
CA LEU A 118 -4.13 -26.22 -3.63
C LEU A 118 -3.63 -27.35 -2.74
N ASP A 119 -2.44 -27.87 -3.07
CA ASP A 119 -1.70 -28.72 -2.15
C ASP A 119 -1.17 -27.91 -0.95
N ALA A 120 -0.63 -28.61 0.04
CA ALA A 120 -0.17 -28.00 1.28
C ALA A 120 0.97 -27.00 1.07
N GLU A 121 1.87 -27.27 0.12
CA GLU A 121 3.01 -26.39 -0.19
C GLU A 121 2.54 -25.11 -0.87
N THR A 122 1.65 -25.22 -1.86
CA THR A 122 1.07 -24.08 -2.56
C THR A 122 0.24 -23.22 -1.62
N LEU A 123 -0.61 -23.83 -0.79
CA LEU A 123 -1.40 -23.11 0.22
C LEU A 123 -0.50 -22.36 1.21
N GLN A 124 0.57 -23.00 1.69
CA GLN A 124 1.54 -22.35 2.59
C GLN A 124 2.27 -21.19 1.90
N SER A 125 2.66 -21.36 0.63
CA SER A 125 3.29 -20.29 -0.16
C SER A 125 2.36 -19.07 -0.29
N LEU A 126 1.09 -19.30 -0.63
CA LEU A 126 0.08 -18.25 -0.74
C LEU A 126 -0.29 -17.61 0.61
N TYR A 127 -0.21 -18.36 1.71
CA TYR A 127 -0.35 -17.80 3.05
C TYR A 127 0.76 -16.79 3.33
N TRP A 128 2.03 -17.14 3.06
CA TRP A 128 3.15 -16.21 3.25
C TRP A 128 3.10 -15.02 2.29
N PHE A 129 2.61 -15.22 1.07
CA PHE A 129 2.29 -14.12 0.15
C PHE A 129 1.26 -13.17 0.78
N SER A 130 0.17 -13.70 1.34
CA SER A 130 -0.88 -12.92 2.01
C SER A 130 -0.32 -12.14 3.21
N GLU A 131 0.51 -12.77 4.04
CA GLU A 131 1.21 -12.10 5.15
C GLU A 131 2.19 -11.02 4.68
N CYS A 132 2.83 -11.22 3.52
CA CYS A 132 3.68 -10.21 2.90
C CYS A 132 2.85 -8.99 2.50
N VAL A 133 1.76 -9.20 1.77
CA VAL A 133 0.82 -8.13 1.39
C VAL A 133 0.34 -7.36 2.62
N GLU A 134 -0.04 -8.05 3.71
CA GLU A 134 -0.44 -7.44 4.98
C GLU A 134 0.63 -6.46 5.51
N LYS A 135 1.91 -6.85 5.50
CA LYS A 135 2.98 -5.98 6.03
C LYS A 135 3.24 -4.74 5.18
N PHE A 136 2.94 -4.76 3.88
CA PHE A 136 3.30 -3.69 2.94
C PHE A 136 2.11 -2.82 2.48
N CYS A 137 0.97 -3.43 2.14
CA CYS A 137 -0.21 -2.72 1.64
C CYS A 137 -1.02 -2.08 2.77
N ASN A 138 -1.15 -2.77 3.91
CA ASN A 138 -2.11 -2.42 4.95
C ASN A 138 -1.53 -1.47 6.02
N ASN A 139 -0.50 -0.72 5.65
CA ASN A 139 0.13 0.29 6.49
C ASN A 139 0.11 1.67 5.80
N ARG A 140 0.49 2.70 6.56
CA ARG A 140 0.48 4.10 6.08
C ARG A 140 1.76 4.55 5.36
N TYR A 141 2.76 3.69 5.22
CA TYR A 141 4.12 4.06 4.85
C TYR A 141 4.33 4.25 3.35
N PHE A 142 3.49 3.66 2.50
CA PHE A 142 3.76 3.56 1.06
C PHE A 142 2.57 3.95 0.15
N PRO A 143 1.70 4.91 0.49
CA PRO A 143 0.55 5.23 -0.35
C PRO A 143 0.93 5.70 -1.76
N SER A 144 2.07 6.38 -1.93
CA SER A 144 2.46 6.97 -3.21
C SER A 144 2.94 5.94 -4.22
N ILE A 145 3.72 4.94 -3.78
CA ILE A 145 4.17 3.85 -4.65
C ILE A 145 2.98 2.98 -5.09
N TRP A 146 2.05 2.64 -4.18
CA TRP A 146 0.86 1.85 -4.54
C TRP A 146 -0.04 2.58 -5.53
N LYS A 147 -0.19 3.90 -5.37
CA LYS A 147 -0.93 4.73 -6.34
C LYS A 147 -0.26 4.70 -7.72
N TYR A 148 1.07 4.82 -7.76
CA TYR A 148 1.83 4.80 -9.01
C TYR A 148 1.76 3.43 -9.70
N LEU A 149 1.99 2.33 -8.97
CA LEU A 149 1.94 0.96 -9.53
C LEU A 149 0.54 0.62 -10.07
N ARG A 150 -0.54 1.05 -9.41
CA ARG A 150 -1.89 0.95 -9.98
C ARG A 150 -2.03 1.73 -11.29
N ARG A 151 -1.52 2.96 -11.35
CA ARG A 151 -1.65 3.85 -12.51
C ARG A 151 -0.98 3.27 -13.76
N ILE A 152 0.16 2.60 -13.58
CA ILE A 152 0.89 1.97 -14.69
C ILE A 152 0.40 0.55 -14.99
N ASN A 153 -0.62 0.05 -14.29
CA ASN A 153 -1.10 -1.33 -14.36
C ASN A 153 0.04 -2.34 -14.18
N GLU A 154 0.87 -2.14 -13.15
CA GLU A 154 1.92 -3.10 -12.78
C GLU A 154 1.32 -4.49 -12.56
N ASP A 155 2.04 -5.54 -12.96
CA ASP A 155 1.75 -6.90 -12.51
C ASP A 155 2.03 -7.00 -11.00
N ILE A 156 1.05 -6.61 -10.21
CA ILE A 156 1.20 -6.48 -8.77
C ILE A 156 1.37 -7.83 -8.08
N ALA A 157 0.83 -8.91 -8.66
CA ALA A 157 1.05 -10.26 -8.15
C ALA A 157 2.53 -10.63 -8.28
N LEU A 158 3.10 -10.46 -9.47
CA LEU A 158 4.53 -10.69 -9.71
C LEU A 158 5.41 -9.78 -8.84
N PHE A 159 5.05 -8.50 -8.72
CA PHE A 159 5.75 -7.57 -7.84
C PHE A 159 5.79 -8.07 -6.40
N PHE A 160 4.65 -8.53 -5.86
CA PHE A 160 4.60 -9.06 -4.49
C PHE A 160 5.26 -10.42 -4.34
N GLU A 161 5.33 -11.26 -5.38
CA GLU A 161 6.16 -12.46 -5.37
C GLU A 161 7.65 -12.10 -5.21
N GLN A 162 8.11 -11.02 -5.85
CA GLN A 162 9.47 -10.50 -5.67
C GLN A 162 9.68 -9.92 -4.26
N VAL A 163 8.71 -9.15 -3.73
CA VAL A 163 8.75 -8.64 -2.35
C VAL A 163 8.83 -9.79 -1.35
N LEU A 164 8.02 -10.85 -1.54
CA LEU A 164 8.03 -12.03 -0.67
C LEU A 164 9.38 -12.74 -0.72
N ARG A 165 9.94 -12.94 -1.91
CA ARG A 165 11.26 -13.58 -2.10
C ARG A 165 12.34 -12.87 -1.28
N ILE A 166 12.42 -11.54 -1.38
CA ILE A 166 13.39 -10.74 -0.63
C ILE A 166 13.04 -10.73 0.87
N SER A 167 11.76 -10.64 1.22
CA SER A 167 11.29 -10.69 2.60
C SER A 167 11.70 -11.97 3.33
N LEU A 168 11.66 -13.12 2.64
CA LEU A 168 12.12 -14.40 3.19
C LEU A 168 13.65 -14.42 3.39
N GLN A 169 14.41 -13.87 2.44
CA GLN A 169 15.87 -13.74 2.53
C GLN A 169 16.29 -12.86 3.72
N GLU A 170 15.58 -11.74 3.91
CA GLU A 170 15.80 -10.77 4.99
C GLU A 170 15.13 -11.17 6.32
N ARG A 171 14.49 -12.34 6.39
CA ARG A 171 13.79 -12.86 7.58
C ARG A 171 12.71 -11.93 8.12
N LEU A 172 11.97 -11.25 7.24
CA LEU A 172 10.93 -10.28 7.59
C LEU A 172 9.97 -10.80 8.68
N PHE A 173 9.49 -12.03 8.53
CA PHE A 173 8.48 -12.60 9.42
C PHE A 173 9.00 -12.95 10.83
N GLN A 174 10.29 -12.78 11.09
CA GLN A 174 10.92 -12.97 12.41
C GLN A 174 11.27 -11.63 13.08
N LEU A 175 11.10 -10.52 12.37
CA LEU A 175 11.54 -9.18 12.79
C LEU A 175 10.37 -8.19 12.85
N ALA A 176 10.59 -7.08 13.55
CA ALA A 176 9.61 -6.00 13.58
C ALA A 176 9.56 -5.29 12.20
N PRO A 177 8.37 -5.15 11.57
CA PRO A 177 8.21 -4.54 10.26
C PRO A 177 8.26 -2.99 10.36
N THR A 178 9.41 -2.45 10.76
CA THR A 178 9.62 -1.00 10.87
C THR A 178 9.57 -0.36 9.48
N GLN A 179 9.20 0.93 9.42
CA GLN A 179 9.21 1.67 8.17
C GLN A 179 10.56 1.59 7.46
N GLN A 180 11.67 1.71 8.19
CA GLN A 180 13.02 1.59 7.64
C GLN A 180 13.25 0.24 6.97
N PHE A 181 12.89 -0.84 7.65
CA PHE A 181 13.14 -2.20 7.18
C PHE A 181 12.26 -2.57 5.97
N LEU A 182 10.99 -2.20 6.00
CA LEU A 182 10.12 -2.40 4.84
C LEU A 182 10.59 -1.57 3.64
N THR A 183 11.05 -0.33 3.88
CA THR A 183 11.59 0.51 2.81
C THR A 183 12.86 -0.09 2.20
N SER A 184 13.75 -0.70 3.00
CA SER A 184 14.95 -1.34 2.46
C SER A 184 14.62 -2.55 1.58
N ILE A 185 13.59 -3.33 1.94
CA ILE A 185 13.12 -4.43 1.08
C ILE A 185 12.59 -3.87 -0.25
N LEU A 186 11.74 -2.84 -0.22
CA LEU A 186 11.23 -2.22 -1.45
C LEU A 186 12.36 -1.66 -2.31
N MET A 187 13.39 -1.07 -1.70
CA MET A 187 14.58 -0.58 -2.44
C MET A 187 15.31 -1.70 -3.17
N GLN A 188 15.41 -2.91 -2.61
CA GLN A 188 15.99 -4.06 -3.30
C GLN A 188 15.08 -4.60 -4.41
N VAL A 189 13.75 -4.57 -4.21
CA VAL A 189 12.79 -5.02 -5.24
C VAL A 189 12.84 -4.13 -6.48
N ILE A 190 13.00 -2.82 -6.29
CA ILE A 190 12.98 -1.85 -7.39
C ILE A 190 14.34 -1.67 -8.09
N GLU A 191 15.39 -2.27 -7.56
CA GLU A 191 16.75 -2.14 -8.10
C GLU A 191 16.80 -2.59 -9.57
N GLY A 192 17.36 -1.75 -10.43
CA GLY A 192 17.51 -2.03 -11.85
C GLY A 192 16.25 -1.85 -12.70
N ARG A 193 15.12 -1.42 -12.11
CA ARG A 193 13.94 -1.02 -12.88
C ARG A 193 14.19 0.29 -13.62
N GLU A 194 13.55 0.46 -14.77
CA GLU A 194 13.60 1.72 -15.54
C GLU A 194 13.12 2.92 -14.71
N ASP A 195 12.14 2.70 -13.83
CA ASP A 195 11.53 3.71 -12.98
C ASP A 195 12.09 3.73 -11.53
N GLU A 196 13.22 3.08 -11.27
CA GLU A 196 13.83 2.99 -9.93
C GLU A 196 13.96 4.38 -9.26
N GLN A 197 14.47 5.36 -10.00
CA GLN A 197 14.67 6.72 -9.47
C GLN A 197 13.36 7.37 -9.04
N LEU A 198 12.28 7.17 -9.81
CA LEU A 198 10.96 7.69 -9.47
C LEU A 198 10.41 6.99 -8.22
N LEU A 199 10.47 5.66 -8.18
CA LEU A 199 10.00 4.86 -7.05
C LEU A 199 10.74 5.23 -5.76
N ARG A 200 12.07 5.41 -5.82
CA ARG A 200 12.89 5.91 -4.71
C ARG A 200 12.41 7.28 -4.21
N GLU A 201 12.13 8.22 -5.11
CA GLU A 201 11.60 9.53 -4.75
C GLU A 201 10.20 9.44 -4.11
N LEU A 202 9.33 8.53 -4.57
CA LEU A 202 8.03 8.30 -3.93
C LEU A 202 8.17 7.73 -2.52
N LEU A 203 9.13 6.82 -2.30
CA LEU A 203 9.46 6.31 -0.97
C LEU A 203 10.00 7.41 -0.04
N ILE A 204 10.89 8.28 -0.55
CA ILE A 204 11.39 9.46 0.19
C ILE A 204 10.23 10.41 0.55
N PHE A 205 9.31 10.63 -0.38
CA PHE A 205 8.14 11.46 -0.15
C PHE A 205 7.30 10.88 0.99
N ASP A 206 6.90 9.61 0.91
CA ASP A 206 6.08 8.98 1.95
C ASP A 206 6.82 8.87 3.30
N TRP A 207 8.15 8.71 3.27
CA TRP A 207 9.00 8.74 4.45
C TRP A 207 8.85 10.03 5.25
N TYR A 208 8.99 11.17 4.58
CA TYR A 208 8.82 12.48 5.21
C TYR A 208 7.37 12.74 5.61
N ARG A 209 6.41 12.32 4.80
CA ARG A 209 4.97 12.39 5.11
C ARG A 209 4.61 11.59 6.37
N CYS A 210 5.36 10.54 6.68
CA CYS A 210 5.22 9.81 7.94
C CYS A 210 5.77 10.56 9.17
N GLY A 211 6.48 11.68 8.97
CA GLY A 211 7.06 12.52 10.01
C GLY A 211 8.49 12.16 10.38
N GLN A 212 9.16 11.33 9.59
CA GLN A 212 10.55 10.97 9.79
C GLN A 212 11.45 12.15 9.43
N LYS A 213 12.44 12.45 10.30
CA LYS A 213 13.33 13.61 10.11
C LYS A 213 14.56 13.29 9.27
N ASN A 214 15.12 12.10 9.49
CA ASN A 214 16.35 11.65 8.86
C ASN A 214 16.02 10.60 7.82
N LEU A 215 16.68 10.67 6.67
CA LEU A 215 16.58 9.61 5.68
C LEU A 215 17.56 8.50 6.07
N PRO A 216 17.17 7.23 5.91
CA PRO A 216 18.09 6.10 5.98
C PRO A 216 19.21 6.26 4.93
N PRO A 217 20.43 5.77 5.20
CA PRO A 217 21.56 5.90 4.28
C PRO A 217 21.28 5.38 2.87
N PHE A 218 20.53 4.29 2.74
CA PHE A 218 20.18 3.68 1.45
C PHE A 218 19.19 4.51 0.60
N LEU A 219 18.52 5.50 1.20
CA LEU A 219 17.67 6.46 0.48
C LEU A 219 18.41 7.77 0.15
N LEU A 220 19.61 7.98 0.71
CA LEU A 220 20.38 9.16 0.38
C LEU A 220 20.90 9.05 -1.05
N THR A 221 20.84 10.17 -1.77
CA THR A 221 21.54 10.35 -3.03
C THR A 221 22.79 11.20 -2.78
N ASP A 222 23.82 11.07 -3.61
CA ASP A 222 25.05 11.89 -3.51
C ASP A 222 24.79 13.42 -3.54
N LYS A 223 23.57 13.82 -3.93
CA LYS A 223 23.11 15.21 -4.01
C LYS A 223 22.35 15.70 -2.77
N ASP A 224 22.27 14.93 -1.67
CA ASP A 224 21.56 15.30 -0.44
C ASP A 224 22.31 16.34 0.41
N GLU A 225 22.57 17.51 -0.17
CA GLU A 225 23.07 18.69 0.54
C GLU A 225 21.94 19.37 1.35
N LYS A 226 21.45 18.71 2.39
CA LYS A 226 20.37 19.24 3.26
C LYS A 226 20.69 20.63 3.83
N ARG A 227 21.97 20.96 4.06
CA ARG A 227 22.39 22.30 4.50
C ARG A 227 22.34 23.33 3.37
N SER A 228 22.79 23.00 2.15
CA SER A 228 22.81 23.97 1.05
C SER A 228 21.39 24.33 0.57
N LEU A 229 20.46 23.37 0.58
CA LEU A 229 19.07 23.60 0.14
C LEU A 229 18.32 24.54 1.07
N ARG A 230 18.39 24.33 2.39
CA ARG A 230 17.70 25.18 3.37
C ARG A 230 18.21 26.62 3.29
N ASP A 231 19.53 26.81 3.22
CA ASP A 231 20.15 28.13 3.15
C ASP A 231 19.89 28.83 1.82
N CYS A 232 19.76 28.07 0.72
CA CYS A 232 19.33 28.58 -0.58
C CYS A 232 17.88 29.07 -0.51
N LEU A 233 16.96 28.26 0.01
CA LEU A 233 15.55 28.62 0.15
C LEU A 233 15.36 29.81 1.10
N TYR A 234 16.12 29.88 2.18
CA TYR A 234 16.07 31.01 3.12
C TYR A 234 16.53 32.33 2.49
N ARG A 235 17.39 32.30 1.47
CA ARG A 235 17.78 33.52 0.74
C ARG A 235 16.82 33.89 -0.39
N ARG A 236 16.19 32.91 -1.02
CA ARG A 236 15.35 33.10 -2.21
C ARG A 236 13.89 33.40 -1.90
N LEU A 237 13.31 32.71 -0.92
CA LEU A 237 11.89 32.89 -0.60
C LEU A 237 11.64 34.23 0.08
N ALA A 238 10.48 34.83 -0.21
CA ALA A 238 10.05 36.09 0.39
C ALA A 238 10.03 36.06 1.93
N ASP A 239 10.05 37.25 2.54
CA ASP A 239 9.95 37.39 4.00
C ASP A 239 8.59 36.94 4.53
N ASP A 240 7.54 37.06 3.72
CA ASP A 240 6.19 36.60 3.99
C ASP A 240 5.73 35.66 2.86
N LEU A 241 5.23 34.48 3.23
CA LEU A 241 4.69 33.50 2.28
C LEU A 241 3.30 33.05 2.77
N PRO A 242 2.21 33.64 2.23
CA PRO A 242 0.85 33.41 2.71
C PRO A 242 0.52 31.91 2.82
N GLY A 243 -0.03 31.52 3.98
CA GLY A 243 -0.38 30.13 4.28
C GLY A 243 0.76 29.27 4.84
N LEU A 244 2.03 29.73 4.78
CA LEU A 244 3.17 29.02 5.34
C LEU A 244 3.80 29.74 6.53
N TYR A 245 4.18 31.02 6.38
CA TYR A 245 4.80 31.82 7.43
C TYR A 245 4.71 33.33 7.14
N THR A 246 4.92 34.11 8.19
CA THR A 246 5.16 35.56 8.15
C THR A 246 6.62 35.87 8.51
N LYS A 247 7.04 37.12 8.33
CA LYS A 247 8.37 37.60 8.71
C LYS A 247 8.69 37.34 10.18
N LYS A 248 7.69 37.38 11.06
CA LYS A 248 7.86 37.17 12.52
C LYS A 248 8.21 35.73 12.87
N ASP A 249 7.68 34.74 12.16
CA ASP A 249 7.85 33.31 12.45
C ASP A 249 8.68 32.56 11.40
N ARG A 250 9.16 33.23 10.35
CA ARG A 250 10.03 32.68 9.29
C ARG A 250 11.19 31.84 9.81
N ASN A 251 11.97 32.35 10.76
CA ASN A 251 13.09 31.62 11.37
C ASN A 251 12.64 30.30 12.03
N ARG A 252 11.51 30.35 12.74
CA ARG A 252 10.94 29.17 13.38
C ARG A 252 10.44 28.17 12.34
N PHE A 253 9.77 28.64 11.28
CA PHE A 253 9.33 27.80 10.16
C PHE A 253 10.50 27.05 9.54
N PHE A 254 11.56 27.75 9.14
CA PHE A 254 12.71 27.09 8.51
C PHE A 254 13.40 26.09 9.43
N LYS A 255 13.47 26.35 10.74
CA LYS A 255 14.05 25.41 11.73
C LYS A 255 13.20 24.14 11.90
N GLN A 256 11.88 24.24 11.80
CA GLN A 256 10.94 23.15 12.08
C GLN A 256 10.54 22.35 10.84
N THR A 257 10.63 22.96 9.66
CA THR A 257 10.23 22.38 8.38
C THR A 257 11.37 21.59 7.74
N ILE A 258 11.01 20.45 7.15
CA ILE A 258 11.91 19.66 6.31
C ILE A 258 11.70 20.09 4.86
N PHE A 259 12.79 20.26 4.13
CA PHE A 259 12.78 20.58 2.70
C PHE A 259 13.48 19.46 1.94
N HIS A 260 12.88 19.02 0.84
CA HIS A 260 13.50 18.05 -0.05
C HIS A 260 13.18 18.40 -1.51
N ALA A 261 14.15 18.23 -2.39
CA ALA A 261 14.01 18.51 -3.81
C ALA A 261 13.58 17.25 -4.56
N PHE A 262 12.62 17.38 -5.47
CA PHE A 262 12.09 16.28 -6.27
C PHE A 262 12.23 16.57 -7.76
N SER A 263 12.42 15.51 -8.54
CA SER A 263 12.38 15.53 -9.99
C SER A 263 10.98 15.89 -10.51
N GLY A 264 10.89 16.33 -11.76
CA GLY A 264 9.60 16.60 -12.39
C GLY A 264 8.70 15.37 -12.49
N ASN A 265 9.27 14.18 -12.69
CA ASN A 265 8.52 12.93 -12.73
C ASN A 265 7.87 12.66 -11.37
N ALA A 266 8.63 12.79 -10.27
CA ALA A 266 8.08 12.65 -8.92
C ALA A 266 7.01 13.72 -8.62
N LEU A 267 7.24 14.98 -8.99
CA LEU A 267 6.27 16.06 -8.76
C LEU A 267 4.97 15.87 -9.54
N LYS A 268 5.01 15.29 -10.74
CA LYS A 268 3.83 14.93 -11.52
C LYS A 268 2.98 13.90 -10.77
N GLU A 269 3.60 12.86 -10.19
CA GLU A 269 2.87 11.83 -9.43
C GLU A 269 2.34 12.34 -8.07
N ILE A 270 3.14 13.16 -7.37
CA ILE A 270 2.83 13.66 -6.03
C ILE A 270 1.75 14.75 -6.07
N SER A 271 1.85 15.69 -7.04
CA SER A 271 1.08 16.94 -7.03
C SER A 271 0.42 17.31 -8.36
N GLY A 272 0.63 16.53 -9.42
CA GLY A 272 0.18 16.87 -10.78
C GLY A 272 0.95 18.04 -11.42
N SER A 273 2.04 18.50 -10.80
CA SER A 273 2.83 19.63 -11.29
C SER A 273 3.63 19.26 -12.53
N GLY A 274 3.63 20.15 -13.53
CA GLY A 274 4.44 20.04 -14.76
C GLY A 274 5.86 20.64 -14.63
N LYS A 275 6.28 21.05 -13.43
CA LYS A 275 7.63 21.60 -13.22
C LYS A 275 8.69 20.53 -13.46
N LYS A 276 9.81 20.90 -14.11
CA LYS A 276 10.96 19.99 -14.33
C LYS A 276 11.68 19.58 -13.04
N ARG A 277 11.61 20.42 -12.01
CA ARG A 277 12.14 20.20 -10.66
C ARG A 277 11.42 21.12 -9.69
N GLY A 278 11.41 20.79 -8.41
CA GLY A 278 10.84 21.65 -7.38
C GLY A 278 11.15 21.15 -5.98
N CYS A 279 10.87 21.98 -4.98
CA CYS A 279 11.10 21.65 -3.58
C CYS A 279 9.77 21.53 -2.83
N LEU A 280 9.63 20.45 -2.07
CA LEU A 280 8.51 20.28 -1.15
C LEU A 280 8.94 20.65 0.28
N ALA A 281 8.10 21.42 0.95
CA ALA A 281 8.14 21.69 2.38
C ALA A 281 7.20 20.72 3.11
N PHE A 282 7.73 19.92 4.03
CA PHE A 282 6.95 19.02 4.88
C PHE A 282 6.64 19.68 6.21
N LEU A 283 5.35 19.93 6.45
CA LEU A 283 4.85 20.72 7.56
C LEU A 283 4.54 19.83 8.77
N LEU A 284 4.62 20.41 9.97
CA LEU A 284 4.20 19.73 11.21
C LEU A 284 2.69 19.43 11.24
N GLN A 285 1.90 20.19 10.49
CA GLN A 285 0.46 19.98 10.36
C GLN A 285 0.19 18.67 9.63
N ARG A 286 -0.83 17.92 10.08
CA ARG A 286 -1.31 16.72 9.38
C ARG A 286 -2.46 17.04 8.46
N GLU A 287 -2.62 16.25 7.40
CA GLU A 287 -3.79 16.30 6.55
C GLU A 287 -5.05 15.86 7.29
N LYS A 288 -6.17 16.42 6.85
CA LYS A 288 -7.51 16.06 7.32
C LYS A 288 -8.12 15.02 6.36
N ASN A 289 -7.41 13.92 6.15
CA ASN A 289 -7.88 12.74 5.39
C ASN A 289 -7.61 11.47 6.22
N LEU A 290 -7.97 10.31 5.68
CA LEU A 290 -7.82 9.02 6.38
C LEU A 290 -6.39 8.73 6.85
N ALA A 291 -5.39 9.02 6.01
CA ALA A 291 -3.99 8.68 6.30
C ALA A 291 -3.35 9.57 7.38
N ARG A 292 -3.88 10.79 7.56
CA ARG A 292 -3.38 11.80 8.53
C ARG A 292 -1.85 11.95 8.50
N LEU A 293 -1.29 11.93 7.30
CA LEU A 293 0.13 12.16 7.05
C LEU A 293 0.47 13.65 7.20
N GLN A 294 1.74 13.98 7.40
CA GLN A 294 2.19 15.38 7.42
C GLN A 294 1.87 16.05 6.09
N LYS A 295 1.37 17.29 6.12
CA LYS A 295 1.13 18.08 4.91
C LYS A 295 2.43 18.35 4.20
N SER A 296 2.39 18.37 2.88
CA SER A 296 3.49 18.76 2.01
C SER A 296 3.03 19.87 1.07
N VAL A 297 3.86 20.90 0.89
CA VAL A 297 3.56 22.04 0.02
C VAL A 297 4.68 22.22 -0.98
N LEU A 298 4.32 22.28 -2.28
CA LEU A 298 5.26 22.63 -3.33
C LEU A 298 5.56 24.12 -3.25
N LEU A 299 6.83 24.43 -3.02
CA LEU A 299 7.30 25.80 -3.00
C LEU A 299 7.32 26.32 -4.45
N SER A 300 6.58 27.39 -4.70
CA SER A 300 6.75 28.21 -5.88
C SER A 300 8.09 28.95 -5.79
N ASP A 301 8.74 29.11 -6.94
CA ASP A 301 9.99 29.86 -7.05
C ASP A 301 9.73 31.36 -6.85
#